data_AF-A0A3A4V3V0-F1
#
_entry.id   AF-A0A3A4V3V0-F1
#
_cell.length_a   1.000
_cell.length_b   1.000
_cell.length_c   1.000
_cell.angle_alpha   90.00
_cell.angle_beta   90.00
_cell.angle_gamma   90.00
#
_symmetry.space_group_name_H-M   'P 1'
#
loop_
_entity.id
_entity.type
_entity.pdbx_description
1 polymer ?
#
loop_
_entity_poly.entity_id
_entity_poly.type
_entity_poly.pdbx_seq_one_letter_code
_entity_poly.pdbx_strand_id
1 'polypeptide(L)'
;MYKFFKKIFKFFDRTEDKTRSRLSKHPLVYATIGAVGLVLLWRGVWMVADTLSPFDGVSFDRKVFMDGFISIGISLIVLLGSGLFVSFFIGDRIILSGLKKEKKLEEKTKEELDKELNIINEVKEKMDKIGSDIEQIKRSVENKNT
;
A
#
# COMPACT_ATOMS: atom_id res chain seq x y z
N MET A 1 10.90 26.80 -11.38
CA MET A 1 9.98 26.33 -10.31
C MET A 1 9.63 24.84 -10.43
N TYR A 2 9.19 24.34 -11.59
CA TYR A 2 8.78 22.93 -11.80
C TYR A 2 9.85 21.85 -11.50
N LYS A 3 11.14 22.12 -11.82
CA LYS A 3 12.26 21.19 -11.55
C LYS A 3 12.49 20.92 -10.05
N PHE A 4 12.25 21.90 -9.20
CA PHE A 4 12.50 21.79 -7.76
C PHE A 4 11.43 20.92 -7.09
N PHE A 5 10.15 21.16 -7.39
CA PHE A 5 9.05 20.32 -6.98
C PHE A 5 9.21 18.87 -7.45
N LYS A 6 9.64 18.63 -8.69
CA LYS A 6 9.91 17.28 -9.20
C LYS A 6 11.03 16.56 -8.44
N LYS A 7 12.05 17.31 -7.99
CA LYS A 7 13.17 16.77 -7.21
C LYS A 7 12.74 16.43 -5.78
N ILE A 8 11.92 17.28 -5.16
CA ILE A 8 11.27 17.00 -3.87
C ILE A 8 10.39 15.76 -3.99
N PHE A 9 9.52 15.69 -5.00
CA PHE A 9 8.63 14.55 -5.21
C PHE A 9 9.39 13.23 -5.34
N LYS A 10 10.47 13.20 -6.14
CA LYS A 10 11.36 12.03 -6.25
C LYS A 10 12.09 11.69 -4.95
N PHE A 11 12.38 12.69 -4.11
CA PHE A 11 13.01 12.47 -2.81
C PHE A 11 12.03 11.84 -1.82
N PHE A 12 10.78 12.29 -1.83
CA PHE A 12 9.69 11.69 -1.06
C PHE A 12 9.40 10.26 -1.48
N ASP A 13 9.24 10.00 -2.78
CA ASP A 13 8.98 8.67 -3.35
C ASP A 13 10.06 7.66 -2.90
N ARG A 14 11.33 8.07 -2.95
CA ARG A 14 12.46 7.24 -2.50
C ARG A 14 12.52 7.06 -0.98
N THR A 15 12.08 8.05 -0.21
CA THR A 15 12.03 7.98 1.25
C THR A 15 10.85 7.11 1.69
N GLU A 16 9.70 7.23 1.04
CA GLU A 16 8.50 6.42 1.25
C GLU A 16 8.81 4.92 1.03
N ASP A 17 9.43 4.55 -0.10
CA ASP A 17 9.79 3.15 -0.38
C ASP A 17 10.76 2.57 0.65
N LYS A 18 11.79 3.34 1.03
CA LYS A 18 12.76 2.92 2.06
C LYS A 18 12.11 2.76 3.43
N THR A 19 11.21 3.67 3.76
CA THR A 19 10.58 3.69 5.08
C THR A 19 9.55 2.57 5.15
N ARG A 20 8.77 2.33 4.08
CA ARG A 20 7.82 1.21 3.94
C ARG A 20 8.50 -0.16 4.05
N SER A 21 9.70 -0.34 3.47
CA SER A 21 10.46 -1.60 3.57
C SER A 21 11.09 -1.85 4.94
N ARG A 22 11.54 -0.79 5.66
CA ARG A 22 12.11 -0.92 7.01
C ARG A 22 11.04 -0.97 8.11
N LEU A 23 9.89 -0.32 7.93
CA LEU A 23 8.82 -0.21 8.93
C LEU A 23 8.05 -1.48 9.18
N SER A 24 7.97 -2.40 8.21
CA SER A 24 7.28 -3.68 8.43
C SER A 24 7.90 -4.47 9.60
N LYS A 25 9.12 -4.12 10.01
CA LYS A 25 9.86 -4.76 11.09
C LYS A 25 9.64 -4.11 12.47
N HIS A 26 9.27 -2.83 12.56
CA HIS A 26 9.09 -2.11 13.84
C HIS A 26 7.93 -1.09 13.81
N PRO A 27 6.66 -1.55 13.69
CA PRO A 27 5.49 -0.67 13.56
C PRO A 27 5.22 0.22 14.77
N LEU A 28 5.53 -0.22 15.99
CA LEU A 28 5.22 0.50 17.23
C LEU A 28 6.01 1.82 17.36
N VAL A 29 7.33 1.78 17.18
CA VAL A 29 8.20 2.97 17.29
C VAL A 29 7.81 4.02 16.25
N TYR A 30 7.47 3.56 15.05
CA TYR A 30 7.02 4.43 13.98
C TYR A 30 5.70 5.12 14.30
N ALA A 31 4.72 4.39 14.84
CA ALA A 31 3.45 4.95 15.28
C ALA A 31 3.65 6.03 16.36
N THR A 32 4.57 5.80 17.31
CA THR A 32 4.87 6.79 18.35
C THR A 32 5.49 8.07 17.79
N ILE A 33 6.44 7.98 16.86
CA ILE A 33 7.05 9.14 16.20
C ILE A 33 6.01 9.92 15.39
N GLY A 34 5.12 9.20 14.69
CA GLY A 34 4.01 9.79 13.95
C GLY A 34 3.02 10.52 14.85
N ALA A 35 2.63 9.90 15.96
CA ALA A 35 1.74 10.52 16.94
C ALA A 35 2.33 11.81 17.51
N VAL A 36 3.61 11.79 17.91
CA VAL A 36 4.31 12.99 18.41
C VAL A 36 4.38 14.08 17.33
N GLY A 37 4.73 13.72 16.10
CA GLY A 37 4.79 14.67 14.98
C GLY A 37 3.43 15.31 14.69
N LEU A 38 2.35 14.53 14.68
CA LEU A 38 0.99 15.01 14.43
C LEU A 38 0.49 15.94 15.54
N VAL A 39 0.76 15.60 16.81
CA VAL A 39 0.39 16.43 17.96
C VAL A 39 1.14 17.77 17.93
N LEU A 40 2.45 17.76 17.61
CA LEU A 40 3.25 18.98 17.49
C LEU A 40 2.81 19.85 16.31
N LEU A 41 2.40 19.23 15.19
CA LEU A 41 1.82 19.93 14.05
C LEU A 41 0.53 20.64 14.46
N TRP A 42 -0.39 19.89 15.08
CA TRP A 42 -1.69 20.43 15.50
C TRP A 42 -1.53 21.55 16.53
N ARG A 43 -0.67 21.37 17.53
CA ARG A 43 -0.33 22.40 18.52
C ARG A 43 0.20 23.67 17.84
N GLY A 44 1.11 23.53 16.89
CA GLY A 44 1.67 24.66 16.17
C GLY A 44 0.61 25.41 15.35
N VAL A 45 -0.34 24.70 14.75
CA VAL A 45 -1.48 25.31 14.03
C VAL A 45 -2.37 26.11 14.98
N TRP A 46 -2.70 25.57 16.17
CA TRP A 46 -3.46 26.31 17.18
C TRP A 46 -2.75 27.59 17.62
N MET A 47 -1.45 27.52 17.93
CA MET A 47 -0.66 28.70 18.33
C MET A 47 -0.67 29.81 17.27
N VAL A 48 -0.63 29.44 15.98
CA VAL A 48 -0.73 30.43 14.88
C VAL A 48 -2.17 30.93 14.73
N ALA A 49 -3.18 30.09 14.93
CA ALA A 49 -4.59 30.48 14.84
C ALA A 49 -4.98 31.44 15.97
N ASP A 50 -4.62 31.14 17.21
CA ASP A 50 -4.95 31.92 18.41
C ASP A 50 -4.32 33.31 18.36
N THR A 51 -3.11 33.42 17.80
CA THR A 51 -2.43 34.72 17.62
C THR A 51 -3.02 35.57 16.49
N LEU A 52 -3.72 34.97 15.53
CA LEU A 52 -4.37 35.68 14.42
C LEU A 52 -5.86 35.93 14.65
N SER A 53 -6.48 35.24 15.62
CA SER A 53 -7.90 35.35 15.89
C SER A 53 -8.23 36.66 16.61
N PRO A 54 -9.01 37.57 16.01
CA PRO A 54 -9.48 38.77 16.70
C PRO A 54 -10.56 38.46 17.75
N PHE A 55 -11.06 37.22 17.81
CA PHE A 55 -12.15 36.80 18.69
C PHE A 55 -11.70 36.37 20.10
N ASP A 56 -10.40 36.08 20.28
CA ASP A 56 -9.92 35.47 21.53
C ASP A 56 -9.49 36.49 22.59
N GLY A 57 -9.56 37.80 22.29
CA GLY A 57 -9.19 38.88 23.22
C GLY A 57 -7.71 38.92 23.61
N VAL A 58 -6.89 38.00 23.07
CA VAL A 58 -5.45 37.93 23.27
C VAL A 58 -4.76 38.95 22.37
N SER A 59 -3.92 39.80 22.96
CA SER A 59 -3.08 40.73 22.19
C SER A 59 -2.10 39.94 21.32
N PHE A 60 -1.87 40.38 20.08
CA PHE A 60 -0.93 39.73 19.16
C PHE A 60 0.47 39.56 19.80
N ASP A 61 0.79 38.34 20.22
CA ASP A 61 2.11 37.99 20.77
C ASP A 61 2.98 37.37 19.68
N ARG A 62 3.98 38.15 19.23
CA ARG A 62 4.95 37.76 18.22
C ARG A 62 5.77 36.52 18.63
N LYS A 63 5.98 36.28 19.93
CA LYS A 63 6.72 35.10 20.40
C LYS A 63 5.91 33.83 20.19
N VAL A 64 4.64 33.82 20.58
CA VAL A 64 3.75 32.66 20.42
C VAL A 64 3.53 32.35 18.93
N PHE A 65 3.39 33.38 18.10
CA PHE A 65 3.29 33.21 16.65
C PHE A 65 4.53 32.51 16.08
N MET A 66 5.73 32.96 16.47
CA MET A 66 7.00 32.38 15.99
C MET A 66 7.19 30.94 16.47
N ASP A 67 6.87 30.65 17.74
CA ASP A 67 6.91 29.30 18.31
C ASP A 67 5.95 28.35 17.57
N GLY A 68 4.78 28.86 17.17
CA GLY A 68 3.83 28.12 16.33
C GLY A 68 4.46 27.68 14.99
N PHE A 69 5.09 28.61 14.26
CA PHE A 69 5.78 28.28 13.00
C PHE A 69 6.95 27.33 13.20
N ILE A 70 7.70 27.45 14.30
CA ILE A 70 8.81 26.55 14.62
C ILE A 70 8.28 25.14 14.90
N SER A 71 7.20 25.02 15.68
CA SER A 71 6.54 23.73 15.95
C SER A 71 6.02 23.07 14.67
N ILE A 72 5.40 23.87 13.78
CA ILE A 72 4.97 23.41 12.44
C ILE A 72 6.18 22.96 11.61
N GLY A 73 7.26 23.74 11.58
CA GLY A 73 8.46 23.41 10.81
C GLY A 73 9.11 22.10 11.27
N ILE A 74 9.30 21.93 12.57
CA ILE A 74 9.90 20.73 13.16
C ILE A 74 9.01 19.50 12.91
N SER A 75 7.70 19.63 13.15
CA SER A 75 6.76 18.54 12.89
C SER A 75 6.70 18.16 11.41
N LEU A 76 6.71 19.12 10.48
CA LEU A 76 6.84 18.84 9.06
C LEU A 76 8.13 18.09 8.76
N ILE A 77 9.29 18.52 9.24
CA ILE A 77 10.55 17.82 8.99
C ILE A 77 10.51 16.37 9.49
N VAL A 78 9.97 16.14 10.69
CA VAL A 78 9.83 14.79 11.29
C VAL A 78 8.84 13.93 10.49
N LEU A 79 7.65 14.44 10.19
CA LEU A 79 6.60 13.71 9.49
C LEU A 79 6.95 13.46 8.02
N LEU A 80 7.64 14.40 7.39
CA LEU A 80 8.12 14.25 6.02
C LEU A 80 9.32 13.32 5.94
N GLY A 81 10.30 13.47 6.84
CA GLY A 81 11.48 12.61 6.91
C GLY A 81 11.14 11.15 7.24
N SER A 82 10.04 10.92 7.94
CA SER A 82 9.49 9.60 8.21
C SER A 82 8.51 9.09 7.13
N GLY A 83 8.13 9.91 6.15
CA GLY A 83 7.09 9.54 5.16
C GLY A 83 5.67 9.43 5.73
N LEU A 84 5.49 9.72 7.02
CA LEU A 84 4.20 9.69 7.73
C LEU A 84 3.24 10.74 7.23
N PHE A 85 3.74 11.92 6.85
CA PHE A 85 2.86 13.01 6.42
C PHE A 85 2.00 12.59 5.21
N VAL A 86 2.63 12.04 4.17
CA VAL A 86 1.90 11.58 2.98
C VAL A 86 1.05 10.35 3.31
N SER A 87 1.54 9.43 4.14
CA SER A 87 0.77 8.25 4.54
C SER A 87 -0.47 8.58 5.39
N PHE A 88 -0.40 9.54 6.31
CA PHE A 88 -1.54 9.94 7.15
C PHE A 88 -2.57 10.76 6.37
N PHE A 89 -2.13 11.70 5.53
CA PHE A 89 -3.03 12.63 4.83
C PHE A 89 -3.52 12.12 3.47
N ILE A 90 -2.73 11.29 2.76
CA ILE A 90 -3.05 10.72 1.45
C ILE A 90 -3.17 9.18 1.50
N GLY A 91 -2.50 8.52 2.45
CA GLY A 91 -2.23 7.09 2.43
C GLY A 91 -3.42 6.16 2.63
N ASP A 92 -4.50 6.55 3.33
CA ASP A 92 -5.71 5.71 3.41
C ASP A 92 -6.23 5.34 2.01
N ARG A 93 -6.14 6.28 1.07
CA ARG A 93 -6.58 6.08 -0.33
C ARG A 93 -5.57 5.25 -1.15
N ILE A 94 -4.27 5.47 -0.94
CA ILE A 94 -3.21 4.73 -1.65
C ILE A 94 -3.14 3.28 -1.17
N ILE A 95 -3.20 3.04 0.14
CA ILE A 95 -3.21 1.70 0.75
C ILE A 95 -4.47 0.94 0.30
N LEU A 96 -5.66 1.57 0.33
CA LEU A 96 -6.88 0.92 -0.21
C LEU A 96 -6.74 0.56 -1.69
N SER A 97 -6.17 1.44 -2.51
CA SER A 97 -6.00 1.18 -3.94
C SER A 97 -4.97 0.07 -4.21
N GLY A 98 -3.93 -0.04 -3.37
CA GLY A 98 -2.97 -1.13 -3.36
C GLY A 98 -3.62 -2.48 -3.01
N LEU A 99 -4.36 -2.54 -1.89
CA LEU A 99 -5.11 -3.73 -1.46
C LEU A 99 -6.13 -4.18 -2.51
N LYS A 100 -6.83 -3.24 -3.15
CA LYS A 100 -7.77 -3.55 -4.23
C LYS A 100 -7.08 -4.12 -5.47
N LYS A 101 -5.86 -3.65 -5.78
CA LYS A 101 -5.05 -4.15 -6.89
C LYS A 101 -4.52 -5.56 -6.60
N GLU A 102 -4.02 -5.80 -5.40
CA GLU A 102 -3.56 -7.13 -4.96
C GLU A 102 -4.70 -8.16 -4.97
N LYS A 103 -5.87 -7.81 -4.42
CA LYS A 103 -7.06 -8.68 -4.48
C LYS A 103 -7.47 -9.03 -5.92
N LYS A 104 -7.42 -8.05 -6.82
CA LYS A 104 -7.71 -8.27 -8.26
C LYS A 104 -6.68 -9.18 -8.93
N LEU A 105 -5.42 -9.14 -8.50
CA LEU A 105 -4.38 -10.05 -8.99
C LEU A 105 -4.63 -11.47 -8.46
N GLU A 106 -4.93 -11.63 -7.16
CA GLU A 106 -5.29 -12.93 -6.58
C GLU A 106 -6.50 -13.57 -7.27
N GLU A 107 -7.56 -12.78 -7.53
CA GLU A 107 -8.76 -13.26 -8.24
C GLU A 107 -8.41 -13.77 -9.65
N LYS A 108 -7.57 -13.03 -10.40
CA LYS A 108 -7.10 -13.48 -11.71
C LYS A 108 -6.27 -14.75 -11.65
N THR A 109 -5.36 -14.85 -10.68
CA THR A 109 -4.54 -16.06 -10.50
C THR A 109 -5.40 -17.28 -10.15
N LYS A 110 -6.46 -17.11 -9.34
CA LYS A 110 -7.44 -18.18 -9.09
C LYS A 110 -8.19 -18.58 -10.36
N GLU A 111 -8.68 -17.61 -11.14
CA GLU A 111 -9.34 -17.91 -12.42
C GLU A 111 -8.41 -18.64 -13.42
N GLU A 112 -7.12 -18.28 -13.44
CA GLU A 112 -6.12 -18.96 -14.26
C GLU A 112 -5.87 -20.40 -13.77
N LEU A 113 -5.70 -20.60 -12.45
CA LEU A 113 -5.58 -21.92 -11.83
C LEU A 113 -6.80 -22.81 -12.09
N ASP A 114 -8.02 -22.29 -11.97
CA ASP A 114 -9.24 -23.05 -12.23
C ASP A 114 -9.34 -23.48 -13.71
N LYS A 115 -8.89 -22.62 -14.64
CA LYS A 115 -8.80 -22.98 -16.06
C LYS A 115 -7.76 -24.07 -16.30
N GLU A 116 -6.58 -23.97 -15.69
CA GLU A 116 -5.55 -25.00 -15.79
C GLU A 116 -6.04 -26.34 -15.23
N LEU A 117 -6.71 -26.35 -14.08
CA LEU A 117 -7.30 -27.55 -13.49
C LEU A 117 -8.35 -28.20 -14.41
N ASN A 118 -9.20 -27.39 -15.04
CA ASN A 118 -10.19 -27.90 -16.00
C ASN A 118 -9.51 -28.53 -17.22
N ILE A 119 -8.45 -27.91 -17.76
CA ILE A 119 -7.68 -28.49 -18.86
C ILE A 119 -7.03 -29.81 -18.44
N ILE A 120 -6.45 -29.89 -17.24
CA ILE A 120 -5.86 -31.12 -16.72
C ILE A 120 -6.91 -32.23 -16.60
N ASN A 121 -8.11 -31.91 -16.11
CA ASN A 121 -9.20 -32.88 -16.00
C ASN A 121 -9.66 -33.37 -17.39
N GLU A 122 -9.79 -32.47 -18.37
CA GLU A 122 -10.16 -32.85 -19.74
C GLU A 122 -9.09 -33.73 -20.39
N VAL A 123 -7.80 -33.42 -20.17
CA VAL A 123 -6.68 -34.24 -20.65
C VAL A 123 -6.72 -35.62 -19.99
N LYS A 124 -7.00 -35.69 -18.68
CA LYS A 124 -7.14 -36.96 -17.96
C LYS A 124 -8.28 -37.81 -18.52
N GLU A 125 -9.45 -37.23 -18.74
CA GLU A 125 -10.60 -37.93 -19.35
C GLU A 125 -10.27 -38.47 -20.75
N LYS A 126 -9.54 -37.69 -21.57
CA LYS A 126 -9.09 -38.14 -22.89
C LYS A 126 -8.09 -39.29 -22.77
N MET A 127 -7.16 -39.25 -21.82
CA MET A 127 -6.22 -40.35 -21.56
C MET A 127 -6.95 -41.62 -21.12
N ASP A 128 -7.93 -41.52 -20.24
CA ASP A 128 -8.73 -42.66 -19.78
C ASP A 128 -9.54 -43.29 -20.93
N LYS A 129 -10.12 -42.48 -21.82
CA LYS A 129 -10.78 -42.95 -23.04
C LYS A 129 -9.81 -43.68 -23.97
N ILE A 130 -8.64 -43.10 -24.26
CA ILE A 130 -7.62 -43.74 -25.10
C ILE A 130 -7.19 -45.08 -24.48
N GLY A 131 -7.01 -45.14 -23.17
CA GLY A 131 -6.72 -46.38 -22.45
C GLY A 131 -7.79 -47.44 -22.66
N SER A 132 -9.07 -47.07 -22.49
CA SER A 132 -10.21 -47.96 -22.73
C SER A 132 -10.31 -48.44 -24.19
N ASP A 133 -10.10 -47.54 -25.16
CA ASP A 133 -10.16 -47.85 -26.59
C ASP A 133 -9.05 -48.84 -26.98
N ILE A 134 -7.83 -48.65 -26.47
CA ILE A 134 -6.71 -49.58 -26.65
C ILE A 134 -7.05 -50.96 -26.08
N GLU A 135 -7.67 -51.00 -24.90
CA GLU A 135 -8.04 -52.26 -24.26
C GLU A 135 -9.13 -53.01 -25.05
N GLN A 136 -10.12 -52.30 -25.60
CA GLN A 136 -11.12 -52.87 -26.49
C GLN A 136 -10.50 -53.41 -27.79
N ILE A 137 -9.59 -52.66 -28.42
CA ILE A 137 -8.89 -53.10 -29.62
C ILE A 137 -8.10 -54.38 -29.33
N LYS A 138 -7.38 -54.44 -28.20
CA LYS A 138 -6.62 -55.63 -27.80
C LYS A 138 -7.51 -56.86 -27.67
N ARG A 139 -8.65 -56.75 -26.97
CA ARG A 139 -9.63 -57.85 -26.83
C ARG A 139 -10.21 -58.29 -28.18
N SER A 140 -10.44 -57.33 -29.08
CA SER A 140 -10.98 -57.60 -30.42
C SER A 140 -9.99 -58.36 -31.31
N VAL A 141 -8.69 -58.10 -31.14
CA VAL A 141 -7.61 -58.81 -31.86
C VAL A 141 -7.40 -60.22 -31.29
N GLU A 142 -7.45 -60.40 -29.97
CA GLU A 142 -7.34 -61.72 -29.33
C GLU A 142 -8.48 -62.67 -29.75
N ASN A 143 -9.73 -62.18 -29.79
CA ASN A 143 -10.89 -62.97 -30.21
C ASN A 143 -10.92 -63.33 -31.70
N LYS A 144 -10.15 -62.65 -32.55
CA LYS A 144 -10.08 -62.94 -34.01
C LYS A 144 -9.02 -63.98 -34.38
N ASN A 145 -8.09 -64.27 -33.47
CA ASN A 145 -7.01 -65.23 -33.66
C ASN A 145 -7.31 -66.61 -33.02
N THR A 146 -8.55 -66.82 -32.57
CA THR A 146 -9.08 -68.10 -32.07
C THR A 146 -10.22 -68.55 -32.99
#